data_AF-A0A2S8ZJJ7-F1
#
_entry.id   AF-A0A2S8ZJJ7-F1
#
_cell.length_a   1.000
_cell.length_b   1.000
_cell.length_c   1.000
_cell.angle_alpha   90.00
_cell.angle_beta   90.00
_cell.angle_gamma   90.00
#
_symmetry.space_group_name_H-M   'P 1'
#
loop_
_entity.id
_entity.type
_entity.pdbx_description
1 polymer ?
#
loop_
_entity_poly.entity_id
_entity_poly.type
_entity_poly.pdbx_seq_one_letter_code
_entity_poly.pdbx_strand_id
1 'polypeptide(L)'
;MENLLIKLIRLHLLLVVTAVSAQLSVKRLNDPAIVAQHKRMVFESWGDWRPYPKYFLGVQTNFAYATVWGMWAPKINRDYKDGDDIRPLKPTGVQNQRFAQLKYEEEEAKKIKAASDTIYKRSVQDFAHWTSATVDADPLWLLYYKRMLKPITEFPNTPQNFMEWRLKDQQTYETLNSIGTLKRLQEELDMIKEKYSMSRSMDMPRGKRFLMYHETLLRWRKFAQELRKHNNKTTLLLDYKNILKNHSPYALPTAWSPASDRQVVQNIMLKYKNRY
;
A
#
# COMPACT_ATOMS: atom_id res chain seq x y z
N MET A 1 -81.45 -6.81 21.30
CA MET A 1 -79.98 -6.62 21.21
C MET A 1 -79.59 -5.95 19.89
N GLU A 2 -80.06 -6.45 18.75
CA GLU A 2 -79.74 -5.97 17.39
C GLU A 2 -80.07 -4.47 17.14
N ASN A 3 -81.25 -4.02 17.55
CA ASN A 3 -81.67 -2.61 17.40
C ASN A 3 -80.82 -1.61 18.20
N LEU A 4 -80.18 -2.04 19.28
CA LEU A 4 -79.35 -1.19 20.14
C LEU A 4 -77.95 -1.05 19.52
N LEU A 5 -77.46 -2.12 18.89
CA LEU A 5 -76.18 -2.17 18.18
C LEU A 5 -76.23 -1.32 16.90
N ILE A 6 -77.34 -1.34 16.15
CA ILE A 6 -77.55 -0.47 14.97
C ILE A 6 -77.59 1.01 15.37
N LYS A 7 -78.23 1.36 16.49
CA LYS A 7 -78.26 2.74 17.00
C LYS A 7 -76.88 3.22 17.43
N LEU A 8 -76.09 2.37 18.08
CA LEU A 8 -74.71 2.68 18.47
C LEU A 8 -73.81 2.88 17.24
N ILE A 9 -73.93 2.03 16.21
CA ILE A 9 -73.19 2.19 14.95
C ILE A 9 -73.56 3.52 14.28
N ARG A 10 -74.85 3.87 14.20
CA ARG A 10 -75.29 5.15 13.62
C ARG A 10 -74.79 6.35 14.41
N LEU A 11 -74.79 6.28 15.74
CA LEU A 11 -74.24 7.33 16.60
C LEU A 11 -72.73 7.49 16.38
N HIS A 12 -72.00 6.38 16.29
CA HIS A 12 -70.56 6.39 16.03
C HIS A 12 -70.26 6.96 14.64
N LEU A 13 -71.04 6.58 13.63
CA LEU A 13 -70.88 7.08 12.26
C LEU A 13 -71.21 8.58 12.17
N LEU A 14 -72.22 9.06 12.90
CA LEU A 14 -72.52 10.48 13.03
C LEU A 14 -71.37 11.25 13.69
N LEU A 15 -70.82 10.73 14.80
CA LEU A 15 -69.67 11.32 15.48
C LEU A 15 -68.44 11.39 14.58
N VAL A 16 -68.14 10.32 13.83
CA VAL A 16 -67.03 10.28 12.87
C VAL A 16 -67.22 11.30 11.76
N VAL A 17 -68.42 11.42 11.18
CA VAL A 17 -68.70 12.40 10.11
C VAL A 17 -68.55 13.85 10.60
N THR A 18 -68.99 14.15 11.83
CA THR A 18 -68.82 15.49 12.43
C THR A 18 -67.36 15.82 12.74
N ALA A 19 -66.57 14.84 13.21
CA ALA A 19 -65.15 15.01 13.50
C ALA A 19 -64.32 15.23 12.23
N VAL A 20 -64.61 14.50 11.14
CA VAL A 20 -63.91 14.66 9.86
C VAL A 20 -64.26 16.00 9.20
N SER A 21 -65.50 16.47 9.33
CA SER A 21 -65.93 17.76 8.77
C SER A 21 -65.26 18.96 9.45
N ALA A 22 -64.92 18.85 10.75
CA ALA A 22 -64.22 19.90 11.50
C ALA A 22 -62.73 20.03 11.10
N GLN A 23 -62.12 18.97 10.56
CA GLN A 23 -60.70 18.95 10.18
C GLN A 23 -60.43 19.48 8.75
N LEU A 24 -61.46 19.65 7.91
CA LEU A 24 -61.31 20.00 6.49
C LEU A 24 -61.28 21.51 6.19
N SER A 25 -61.48 22.38 7.19
CA SER A 25 -61.50 23.84 6.99
C SER A 25 -60.21 24.49 7.50
N VAL A 26 -59.07 24.18 6.90
CA VAL A 26 -57.91 25.08 7.01
C VAL A 26 -58.17 26.29 6.11
N LYS A 27 -58.85 27.30 6.65
CA LYS A 27 -59.01 28.58 5.93
C LYS A 27 -57.64 29.22 5.79
N ARG A 28 -57.13 29.33 4.56
CA ARG A 28 -55.92 30.08 4.27
C ARG A 28 -56.16 31.54 4.67
N LEU A 29 -55.44 32.03 5.67
CA LEU A 29 -55.48 33.43 6.06
C LEU A 29 -54.94 34.27 4.89
N ASN A 30 -55.85 34.89 4.14
CA ASN A 30 -55.51 35.73 2.98
C ASN A 30 -55.58 37.21 3.37
N ASP A 31 -54.73 37.60 4.32
CA ASP A 31 -54.64 38.99 4.74
C ASP A 31 -53.72 39.77 3.78
N PRO A 32 -54.19 40.86 3.14
CA PRO A 32 -53.37 41.68 2.26
C PRO A 32 -52.06 42.17 2.89
N ALA A 33 -52.03 42.48 4.19
CA ALA A 33 -50.83 42.97 4.88
C ALA A 33 -49.75 41.87 5.01
N ILE A 34 -50.17 40.64 5.29
CA ILE A 34 -49.30 39.46 5.38
C ILE A 34 -48.87 39.00 4.00
N VAL A 35 -49.79 38.96 3.03
CA VAL A 35 -49.49 38.63 1.62
C VAL A 35 -48.49 39.62 1.05
N ALA A 36 -48.62 40.90 1.39
CA ALA A 36 -47.68 41.92 0.99
C ALA A 36 -46.26 41.66 1.55
N GLN A 37 -46.15 41.20 2.80
CA GLN A 37 -44.85 40.83 3.37
C GLN A 37 -44.18 39.70 2.58
N HIS A 38 -44.92 38.66 2.22
CA HIS A 38 -44.40 37.57 1.41
C HIS A 38 -44.00 38.05 0.00
N LYS A 39 -44.83 38.89 -0.63
CA LYS A 39 -44.54 39.46 -1.95
C LYS A 39 -43.31 40.37 -1.91
N ARG A 40 -43.10 41.14 -0.85
CA ARG A 40 -41.93 42.02 -0.69
C ARG A 40 -40.61 41.26 -0.61
N MET A 41 -40.63 40.02 -0.09
CA MET A 41 -39.46 39.13 -0.12
C MET A 41 -39.08 38.66 -1.53
N VAL A 42 -39.99 38.76 -2.50
CA VAL A 42 -39.81 38.27 -3.87
C VAL A 42 -39.62 39.42 -4.87
N PHE A 43 -40.41 40.49 -4.76
CA PHE A 43 -40.46 41.59 -5.73
C PHE A 43 -39.62 42.82 -5.34
N GLU A 44 -39.02 43.46 -6.34
CA GLU A 44 -38.07 44.59 -6.19
C GLU A 44 -38.73 45.86 -5.67
N SER A 45 -39.92 46.15 -6.18
CA SER A 45 -40.70 47.32 -5.84
C SER A 45 -42.07 46.93 -5.33
N TRP A 46 -42.68 47.85 -4.60
CA TRP A 46 -44.09 47.78 -4.26
C TRP A 46 -44.92 47.88 -5.54
N GLY A 47 -45.80 46.91 -5.79
CA GLY A 47 -46.82 46.99 -6.83
C GLY A 47 -48.21 47.29 -6.24
N ASP A 48 -49.27 46.89 -6.94
CA ASP A 48 -50.68 47.08 -6.53
C ASP A 48 -51.04 46.43 -5.19
N TRP A 49 -50.14 45.59 -4.67
CA TRP A 49 -50.27 44.89 -3.40
C TRP A 49 -49.61 45.62 -2.23
N ARG A 50 -49.13 46.86 -2.42
CA ARG A 50 -48.57 47.67 -1.32
C ARG A 50 -49.63 47.80 -0.21
N PRO A 51 -49.27 47.50 1.04
CA PRO A 51 -50.19 47.65 2.14
C PRO A 51 -50.38 49.16 2.36
N TYR A 52 -51.62 49.63 2.30
CA TYR A 52 -51.99 51.01 2.63
C TYR A 52 -52.77 51.06 3.94
N PRO A 53 -52.50 52.05 4.81
CA PRO A 53 -53.25 52.20 6.04
C PRO A 53 -54.68 52.65 5.73
N LYS A 54 -55.64 52.16 6.54
CA LYS A 54 -57.01 52.69 6.56
C LYS A 54 -57.23 53.42 7.87
N TYR A 55 -57.71 54.65 7.78
CA TYR A 55 -57.97 55.51 8.93
C TYR A 55 -59.45 55.88 8.97
N PHE A 56 -60.00 55.97 10.18
CA PHE A 56 -61.30 56.57 10.44
C PHE A 56 -61.15 57.47 11.67
N LEU A 57 -61.47 58.76 11.52
CA LEU A 57 -61.32 59.78 12.57
C LEU A 57 -59.92 59.79 13.23
N GLY A 58 -58.88 59.59 12.43
CA GLY A 58 -57.48 59.57 12.89
C GLY A 58 -57.03 58.25 13.55
N VAL A 59 -57.95 57.30 13.79
CA VAL A 59 -57.63 55.98 14.34
C VAL A 59 -57.46 54.97 13.22
N GLN A 60 -56.43 54.15 13.31
CA GLN A 60 -56.14 53.13 12.32
C GLN A 60 -57.11 51.94 12.47
N THR A 61 -57.95 51.68 11.46
CA THR A 61 -59.02 50.66 11.55
C THR A 61 -58.59 49.27 11.09
N ASN A 62 -57.47 49.17 10.37
CA ASN A 62 -56.92 47.89 9.92
C ASN A 62 -55.89 47.37 10.93
N PHE A 63 -56.30 46.41 11.78
CA PHE A 63 -55.46 45.82 12.81
C PHE A 63 -54.22 45.12 12.23
N ALA A 64 -54.38 44.30 11.19
CA ALA A 64 -53.27 43.55 10.60
C ALA A 64 -52.24 44.47 9.93
N TYR A 65 -52.68 45.57 9.32
CA TYR A 65 -51.74 46.59 8.87
C TYR A 65 -50.98 47.20 10.06
N ALA A 66 -51.66 47.52 11.17
CA ALA A 66 -51.07 48.18 12.33
C ALA A 66 -49.91 47.39 12.91
N THR A 67 -50.10 46.07 13.01
CA THR A 67 -49.16 45.13 13.61
C THR A 67 -48.01 44.73 12.68
N VAL A 68 -48.23 44.70 11.36
CA VAL A 68 -47.19 44.26 10.40
C VAL A 68 -46.39 45.43 9.82
N TRP A 69 -47.05 46.56 9.52
CA TRP A 69 -46.47 47.70 8.78
C TRP A 69 -46.70 49.07 9.41
N GLY A 70 -47.67 49.18 10.32
CA GLY A 70 -48.13 50.44 10.90
C GLY A 70 -47.43 50.79 12.21
N MET A 71 -48.13 51.56 13.05
CA MET A 71 -47.57 52.13 14.27
C MET A 71 -47.12 51.07 15.30
N TRP A 72 -47.75 49.89 15.29
CA TRP A 72 -47.50 48.81 16.23
C TRP A 72 -46.53 47.77 15.67
N ALA A 73 -46.01 47.99 14.46
CA ALA A 73 -45.06 47.09 13.84
C ALA A 73 -43.65 47.24 14.42
N PRO A 74 -42.87 46.13 14.50
CA PRO A 74 -41.46 46.20 14.85
C PRO A 74 -40.71 47.18 13.96
N LYS A 75 -39.72 47.88 14.53
CA LYS A 75 -38.91 48.88 13.81
C LYS A 75 -38.35 48.32 12.48
N ILE A 76 -37.89 47.06 12.48
CA ILE A 76 -37.36 46.37 11.30
C ILE A 76 -38.35 46.34 10.14
N ASN A 77 -39.64 46.08 10.39
CA ASN A 77 -40.65 46.02 9.33
C ASN A 77 -40.98 47.41 8.79
N ARG A 78 -40.97 48.42 9.66
CA ARG A 78 -41.19 49.82 9.27
C ARG A 78 -40.03 50.33 8.41
N ASP A 79 -38.80 50.06 8.85
CA ASP A 79 -37.57 50.38 8.12
C ASP A 79 -37.52 49.62 6.78
N TYR A 80 -37.98 48.36 6.74
CA TYR A 80 -38.06 47.58 5.50
C TYR A 80 -39.13 48.07 4.53
N LYS A 81 -40.22 48.67 5.04
CA LYS A 81 -41.30 49.18 4.19
C LYS A 81 -40.88 50.38 3.37
N ASP A 82 -40.16 51.28 4.00
CA ASP A 82 -39.79 52.58 3.45
C ASP A 82 -38.29 52.68 3.09
N GLY A 83 -37.52 51.61 3.32
CA GLY A 83 -36.08 51.51 3.02
C GLY A 83 -35.73 50.71 1.77
N ASP A 84 -34.43 50.53 1.55
CA ASP A 84 -33.85 49.90 0.36
C ASP A 84 -34.26 48.43 0.18
N ASP A 85 -34.16 47.94 -1.06
CA ASP A 85 -34.37 46.52 -1.37
C ASP A 85 -33.29 45.65 -0.71
N ILE A 86 -33.64 44.96 0.37
CA ILE A 86 -32.76 44.02 1.08
C ILE A 86 -32.95 42.55 0.66
N ARG A 87 -33.61 42.28 -0.49
CA ARG A 87 -33.80 40.90 -0.95
C ARG A 87 -32.46 40.16 -1.04
N PRO A 88 -32.31 38.97 -0.43
CA PRO A 88 -31.05 38.25 -0.42
C PRO A 88 -30.59 37.79 -1.81
N LEU A 89 -31.55 37.57 -2.71
CA LEU A 89 -31.34 37.07 -4.08
C LEU A 89 -31.25 38.16 -5.15
N LYS A 90 -31.26 39.45 -4.77
CA LYS A 90 -31.01 40.54 -5.75
C LYS A 90 -29.61 40.41 -6.35
N PRO A 91 -29.29 41.01 -7.51
CA PRO A 91 -27.96 40.90 -8.12
C PRO A 91 -26.80 41.24 -7.17
N THR A 92 -26.97 42.25 -6.31
CA THR A 92 -26.01 42.66 -5.26
C THR A 92 -26.34 42.10 -3.87
N GLY A 93 -27.22 41.10 -3.81
CA GLY A 93 -27.72 40.51 -2.58
C GLY A 93 -26.71 39.59 -1.92
N VAL A 94 -26.84 39.45 -0.60
CA VAL A 94 -25.91 38.66 0.23
C VAL A 94 -25.85 37.20 -0.20
N GLN A 95 -26.96 36.59 -0.65
CA GLN A 95 -26.93 35.19 -1.08
C GLN A 95 -26.20 35.01 -2.41
N ASN A 96 -26.37 35.90 -3.38
CA ASN A 96 -25.64 35.82 -4.64
C ASN A 96 -24.13 36.02 -4.44
N GLN A 97 -23.74 36.92 -3.53
CA GLN A 97 -22.34 37.08 -3.12
C GLN A 97 -21.78 35.80 -2.47
N ARG A 98 -22.54 35.16 -1.57
CA ARG A 98 -22.16 33.89 -0.96
C ARG A 98 -22.07 32.76 -1.98
N PHE A 99 -22.99 32.69 -2.95
CA PHE A 99 -22.92 31.71 -4.02
C PHE A 99 -21.69 31.91 -4.90
N ALA A 100 -21.33 33.16 -5.22
CA ALA A 100 -20.10 33.45 -5.94
C ALA A 100 -18.86 33.03 -5.13
N GLN A 101 -18.79 33.38 -3.84
CA GLN A 101 -17.72 32.95 -2.93
C GLN A 101 -17.61 31.43 -2.85
N LEU A 102 -18.73 30.74 -2.65
CA LEU A 102 -18.77 29.28 -2.61
C LEU A 102 -18.28 28.66 -3.93
N LYS A 103 -18.55 29.28 -5.08
CA LYS A 103 -18.01 28.82 -6.37
C LYS A 103 -16.51 28.99 -6.45
N TYR A 104 -15.95 30.11 -5.98
CA TYR A 104 -14.51 30.29 -5.89
C TYR A 104 -13.86 29.27 -4.94
N GLU A 105 -14.44 29.06 -3.76
CA GLU A 105 -13.96 28.05 -2.80
C GLU A 105 -14.05 26.62 -3.37
N GLU A 106 -15.11 26.31 -4.13
CA GLU A 106 -15.26 25.02 -4.82
C GLU A 106 -14.14 24.80 -5.86
N GLU A 107 -13.78 25.84 -6.61
CA GLU A 107 -12.68 25.78 -7.58
C GLU A 107 -11.31 25.60 -6.90
N GLU A 108 -11.07 26.30 -5.80
CA GLU A 108 -9.85 26.13 -4.99
C GLU A 108 -9.77 24.73 -4.37
N ALA A 109 -10.87 24.24 -3.81
CA ALA A 109 -10.96 22.89 -3.26
C ALA A 109 -10.68 21.81 -4.32
N LYS A 110 -11.15 22.01 -5.57
CA LYS A 110 -10.82 21.11 -6.69
C LYS A 110 -9.33 21.09 -7.00
N LYS A 111 -8.65 22.23 -6.98
CA LYS A 111 -7.19 22.31 -7.20
C LYS A 111 -6.43 21.59 -6.08
N ILE A 112 -6.81 21.83 -4.82
CA ILE A 112 -6.21 21.17 -3.64
C ILE A 112 -6.42 19.65 -3.73
N LYS A 113 -7.63 19.21 -4.07
CA LYS A 113 -7.94 17.79 -4.26
C LYS A 113 -7.08 17.17 -5.35
N ALA A 114 -6.94 17.81 -6.51
CA ALA A 114 -6.10 17.31 -7.59
C ALA A 114 -4.62 17.17 -7.17
N ALA A 115 -4.09 18.13 -6.41
CA ALA A 115 -2.74 18.04 -5.85
C ALA A 115 -2.62 16.88 -4.84
N SER A 116 -3.59 16.74 -3.93
CA SER A 116 -3.63 15.64 -2.95
C SER A 116 -3.72 14.27 -3.63
N ASP A 117 -4.59 14.11 -4.62
CA ASP A 117 -4.73 12.88 -5.40
C ASP A 117 -3.43 12.53 -6.15
N THR A 118 -2.71 13.55 -6.63
CA THR A 118 -1.41 13.37 -7.29
C THR A 118 -0.35 12.88 -6.30
N ILE A 119 -0.27 13.49 -5.12
CA ILE A 119 0.64 13.06 -4.04
C ILE A 119 0.32 11.64 -3.62
N TYR A 120 -0.97 11.32 -3.43
CA TYR A 120 -1.41 9.98 -3.06
C TYR A 120 -1.05 8.92 -4.11
N LYS A 121 -1.31 9.20 -5.39
CA LYS A 121 -0.92 8.28 -6.47
C LYS A 121 0.59 8.05 -6.49
N ARG A 122 1.38 9.12 -6.30
CA ARG A 122 2.84 9.01 -6.26
C ARG A 122 3.33 8.25 -5.03
N SER A 123 2.74 8.48 -3.85
CA SER A 123 3.14 7.78 -2.64
C SER A 123 2.81 6.29 -2.69
N VAL A 124 1.69 5.90 -3.30
CA VAL A 124 1.36 4.49 -3.54
C VAL A 124 2.36 3.83 -4.51
N GLN A 125 2.75 4.53 -5.58
CA GLN A 125 3.79 4.06 -6.50
C GLN A 125 5.15 3.91 -5.81
N ASP A 126 5.56 4.92 -5.04
CA ASP A 126 6.82 4.90 -4.29
C ASP A 126 6.79 3.78 -3.24
N PHE A 127 5.67 3.57 -2.55
CA PHE A 127 5.49 2.47 -1.59
C PHE A 127 5.66 1.11 -2.26
N ALA A 128 5.08 0.90 -3.44
CA ALA A 128 5.25 -0.34 -4.20
C ALA A 128 6.72 -0.62 -4.59
N HIS A 129 7.53 0.42 -4.75
CA HIS A 129 8.97 0.32 -5.02
C HIS A 129 9.85 0.11 -3.78
N TRP A 130 9.31 0.33 -2.58
CA TRP A 130 10.02 0.21 -1.31
C TRP A 130 9.67 -1.08 -0.57
N THR A 131 8.42 -1.54 -0.70
CA THR A 131 7.95 -2.72 0.02
C THR A 131 8.69 -3.99 -0.41
N SER A 132 8.94 -4.86 0.56
CA SER A 132 9.44 -6.22 0.39
C SER A 132 8.39 -7.17 -0.23
N ALA A 133 7.10 -6.82 -0.17
CA ALA A 133 6.03 -7.66 -0.70
C ALA A 133 6.06 -7.85 -2.23
N THR A 134 6.58 -6.85 -2.96
CA THR A 134 6.64 -6.86 -4.43
C THR A 134 7.94 -7.47 -4.98
N VAL A 135 8.83 -7.95 -4.12
CA VAL A 135 10.18 -8.43 -4.51
C VAL A 135 10.11 -9.57 -5.52
N ASP A 136 9.14 -10.48 -5.39
CA ASP A 136 9.02 -11.62 -6.31
C ASP A 136 8.55 -11.24 -7.71
N ALA A 137 7.86 -10.10 -7.83
CA ALA A 137 7.40 -9.57 -9.10
C ALA A 137 8.45 -8.68 -9.79
N ASP A 138 9.61 -8.44 -9.18
CA ASP A 138 10.65 -7.60 -9.78
C ASP A 138 11.19 -8.25 -11.08
N PRO A 139 11.14 -7.56 -12.24
CA PRO A 139 11.54 -8.16 -13.51
C PRO A 139 13.02 -8.55 -13.53
N LEU A 140 13.91 -7.73 -13.00
CA LEU A 140 15.35 -8.05 -12.94
C LEU A 140 15.64 -9.24 -12.01
N TRP A 141 14.87 -9.37 -10.92
CA TRP A 141 14.94 -10.52 -10.03
C TRP A 141 14.58 -11.80 -10.78
N LEU A 142 13.43 -11.80 -11.45
CA LEU A 142 12.94 -12.94 -12.22
C LEU A 142 13.89 -13.35 -13.35
N LEU A 143 14.44 -12.38 -14.09
CA LEU A 143 15.28 -12.65 -15.25
C LEU A 143 16.69 -13.14 -14.88
N TYR A 144 17.29 -12.62 -13.80
CA TYR A 144 18.69 -12.85 -13.49
C TYR A 144 18.93 -13.41 -12.09
N TYR A 145 18.58 -12.66 -11.05
CA TYR A 145 19.02 -12.95 -9.69
C TYR A 145 18.38 -14.20 -9.09
N LYS A 146 17.12 -14.50 -9.42
CA LYS A 146 16.41 -15.70 -8.96
C LYS A 146 17.17 -16.98 -9.30
N ARG A 147 17.69 -17.09 -10.53
CA ARG A 147 18.50 -18.24 -10.96
C ARG A 147 19.89 -18.22 -10.32
N MET A 148 20.53 -17.07 -10.28
CA MET A 148 21.93 -16.97 -9.83
C MET A 148 22.12 -17.14 -8.33
N LEU A 149 21.13 -16.75 -7.51
CA LEU A 149 21.15 -16.89 -6.05
C LEU A 149 20.53 -18.21 -5.56
N LYS A 150 19.90 -19.00 -6.44
CA LYS A 150 19.35 -20.32 -6.14
C LYS A 150 20.31 -21.25 -5.39
N PRO A 151 21.63 -21.29 -5.71
CA PRO A 151 22.56 -22.13 -4.98
C PRO A 151 22.67 -21.80 -3.48
N ILE A 152 22.39 -20.55 -3.07
CA ILE A 152 22.43 -20.13 -1.66
C ILE A 152 21.26 -20.75 -0.88
N THR A 153 20.08 -20.81 -1.50
CA THR A 153 18.89 -21.42 -0.90
C THR A 153 18.93 -22.94 -0.91
N GLU A 154 19.60 -23.53 -1.91
CA GLU A 154 19.78 -25.00 -2.00
C GLU A 154 20.90 -25.51 -1.08
N PHE A 155 21.85 -24.66 -0.70
CA PHE A 155 22.91 -25.05 0.22
C PHE A 155 22.33 -25.22 1.64
N PRO A 156 22.69 -26.28 2.37
CA PRO A 156 22.18 -26.52 3.73
C PRO A 156 22.59 -25.40 4.70
N ASN A 157 21.80 -25.14 5.75
CA ASN A 157 22.12 -24.11 6.76
C ASN A 157 23.28 -24.55 7.65
N THR A 158 23.27 -25.79 8.09
CA THR A 158 24.29 -26.37 8.98
C THR A 158 24.84 -27.66 8.36
N PRO A 159 25.72 -27.57 7.35
CA PRO A 159 26.35 -28.72 6.74
C PRO A 159 27.19 -29.55 7.74
N GLN A 160 26.84 -30.82 7.93
CA GLN A 160 27.51 -31.73 8.87
C GLN A 160 28.50 -32.70 8.19
N ASN A 161 28.34 -32.92 6.88
CA ASN A 161 29.06 -33.94 6.15
C ASN A 161 29.87 -33.35 4.99
N PHE A 162 30.89 -34.08 4.51
CA PHE A 162 31.71 -33.63 3.37
C PHE A 162 30.86 -33.41 2.11
N MET A 163 29.85 -34.25 1.87
CA MET A 163 28.92 -34.12 0.74
C MET A 163 28.09 -32.83 0.80
N GLU A 164 27.61 -32.48 1.99
CA GLU A 164 26.83 -31.26 2.22
C GLU A 164 27.70 -30.00 2.02
N TRP A 165 28.95 -30.05 2.47
CA TRP A 165 29.97 -29.04 2.17
C TRP A 165 30.42 -29.02 0.70
N ARG A 166 29.98 -29.98 -0.12
CA ARG A 166 30.43 -30.18 -1.51
C ARG A 166 31.96 -30.35 -1.62
N LEU A 167 32.55 -30.97 -0.60
CA LEU A 167 33.95 -31.39 -0.60
C LEU A 167 34.11 -32.72 -1.36
N LYS A 168 35.30 -32.98 -1.90
CA LYS A 168 35.55 -34.22 -2.66
C LYS A 168 35.74 -35.44 -1.75
N ASP A 169 36.50 -35.28 -0.67
CA ASP A 169 36.97 -36.39 0.16
C ASP A 169 36.68 -36.17 1.64
N GLN A 170 36.39 -37.25 2.36
CA GLN A 170 36.21 -37.25 3.82
C GLN A 170 37.47 -36.77 4.56
N GLN A 171 38.66 -37.13 4.09
CA GLN A 171 39.92 -36.66 4.67
C GLN A 171 40.08 -35.14 4.57
N THR A 172 39.54 -34.53 3.50
CA THR A 172 39.51 -33.06 3.37
C THR A 172 38.64 -32.45 4.45
N TYR A 173 37.46 -33.03 4.70
CA TYR A 173 36.56 -32.55 5.73
C TYR A 173 37.21 -32.62 7.12
N GLU A 174 37.81 -33.75 7.49
CA GLU A 174 38.48 -33.93 8.78
C GLU A 174 39.64 -32.97 8.99
N THR A 175 40.47 -32.76 7.97
CA THR A 175 41.60 -31.81 8.04
C THR A 175 41.12 -30.36 8.16
N LEU A 176 40.09 -29.97 7.41
CA LEU A 176 39.51 -28.62 7.53
C LEU A 176 38.84 -28.40 8.89
N ASN A 177 38.24 -29.45 9.46
CA ASN A 177 37.66 -29.45 10.79
C ASN A 177 38.74 -29.28 11.86
N SER A 178 39.83 -30.04 11.79
CA SER A 178 40.93 -29.96 12.76
C SER A 178 41.65 -28.61 12.74
N ILE A 179 41.74 -27.96 11.57
CA ILE A 179 42.36 -26.63 11.43
C ILE A 179 41.40 -25.52 11.87
N GLY A 180 40.10 -25.81 12.06
CA GLY A 180 39.08 -24.81 12.41
C GLY A 180 38.60 -23.95 11.22
N THR A 181 39.02 -24.28 9.99
CA THR A 181 38.59 -23.55 8.79
C THR A 181 37.11 -23.70 8.49
N LEU A 182 36.51 -24.86 8.80
CA LEU A 182 35.07 -25.08 8.61
C LEU A 182 34.22 -24.14 9.47
N LYS A 183 34.66 -23.82 10.69
CA LYS A 183 33.96 -22.88 11.57
C LYS A 183 33.89 -21.49 10.94
N ARG A 184 35.01 -20.98 10.41
CA ARG A 184 35.04 -19.70 9.68
C ARG A 184 34.15 -19.75 8.43
N LEU A 185 34.22 -20.84 7.65
CA LEU A 185 33.38 -21.00 6.47
C LEU A 185 31.88 -21.04 6.82
N GLN A 186 31.53 -21.61 7.98
CA GLN A 186 30.16 -21.60 8.49
C GLN A 186 29.72 -20.17 8.84
N GLU A 187 30.55 -19.41 9.56
CA GLU A 187 30.27 -18.00 9.88
C GLU A 187 30.08 -17.16 8.60
N GLU A 188 30.90 -17.39 7.58
CA GLU A 188 30.76 -16.73 6.28
C GLU A 188 29.47 -17.13 5.54
N LEU A 189 29.11 -18.41 5.59
CA LEU A 189 27.85 -18.92 5.03
C LEU A 189 26.65 -18.24 5.70
N ASP A 190 26.67 -18.17 7.03
CA ASP A 190 25.60 -17.57 7.84
C ASP A 190 25.44 -16.09 7.50
N MET A 191 26.54 -15.33 7.41
CA MET A 191 26.50 -13.94 6.96
C MET A 191 25.91 -13.78 5.55
N ILE A 192 26.25 -14.66 4.60
CA ILE A 192 25.70 -14.63 3.23
C ILE A 192 24.19 -14.89 3.26
N LYS A 193 23.75 -15.88 4.03
CA LYS A 193 22.34 -16.26 4.14
C LYS A 193 21.50 -15.22 4.87
N GLU A 194 22.03 -14.64 5.93
CA GLU A 194 21.40 -13.55 6.65
C GLU A 194 21.21 -12.33 5.74
N LYS A 195 22.26 -11.96 4.99
CA LYS A 195 22.18 -10.87 4.03
C LYS A 195 21.20 -11.14 2.90
N TYR A 196 21.13 -12.39 2.42
CA TYR A 196 20.12 -12.82 1.47
C TYR A 196 18.70 -12.69 2.05
N SER A 197 18.48 -13.15 3.29
CA SER A 197 17.21 -13.00 3.98
C SER A 197 16.80 -11.54 4.14
N MET A 198 17.71 -10.68 4.61
CA MET A 198 17.48 -9.23 4.74
C MET A 198 17.11 -8.58 3.40
N SER A 199 17.75 -8.99 2.30
CA SER A 199 17.44 -8.46 0.97
C SER A 199 16.02 -8.80 0.47
N ARG A 200 15.35 -9.75 1.15
CA ARG A 200 14.02 -10.25 0.83
C ARG A 200 12.95 -9.75 1.81
N SER A 201 13.30 -9.55 3.08
CA SER A 201 12.36 -9.17 4.14
C SER A 201 12.32 -7.67 4.46
N MET A 202 13.42 -6.95 4.24
CA MET A 202 13.52 -5.55 4.63
C MET A 202 12.94 -4.62 3.57
N ASP A 203 12.10 -3.68 4.00
CA ASP A 203 11.61 -2.60 3.15
C ASP A 203 12.76 -1.65 2.82
N MET A 204 13.02 -1.50 1.52
CA MET A 204 14.11 -0.69 1.02
C MET A 204 13.86 -0.31 -0.44
N PRO A 205 14.42 0.81 -0.91
CA PRO A 205 14.31 1.18 -2.31
C PRO A 205 14.87 0.08 -3.22
N ARG A 206 14.14 -0.21 -4.30
CA ARG A 206 14.50 -1.20 -5.34
C ARG A 206 15.97 -1.19 -5.76
N GLY A 207 16.57 0.00 -5.98
CA GLY A 207 17.98 0.11 -6.37
C GLY A 207 18.94 -0.43 -5.31
N LYS A 208 18.70 -0.13 -4.03
CA LYS A 208 19.50 -0.63 -2.91
C LYS A 208 19.39 -2.15 -2.77
N ARG A 209 18.20 -2.68 -3.00
CA ARG A 209 17.94 -4.13 -3.03
C ARG A 209 18.76 -4.85 -4.09
N PHE A 210 18.85 -4.28 -5.30
CA PHE A 210 19.67 -4.85 -6.37
C PHE A 210 21.16 -4.83 -6.04
N LEU A 211 21.66 -3.78 -5.40
CA LEU A 211 23.03 -3.74 -4.92
C LEU A 211 23.28 -4.83 -3.88
N MET A 212 22.34 -5.06 -2.95
CA MET A 212 22.43 -6.16 -2.00
C MET A 212 22.46 -7.53 -2.69
N TYR A 213 21.60 -7.79 -3.68
CA TYR A 213 21.65 -9.04 -4.45
C TYR A 213 23.00 -9.24 -5.13
N HIS A 214 23.53 -8.18 -5.75
CA HIS A 214 24.81 -8.24 -6.42
C HIS A 214 25.94 -8.54 -5.43
N GLU A 215 25.97 -7.85 -4.30
CA GLU A 215 26.97 -8.07 -3.26
C GLU A 215 26.90 -9.49 -2.69
N THR A 216 25.70 -9.98 -2.37
CA THR A 216 25.46 -11.35 -1.90
C THR A 216 25.94 -12.38 -2.93
N LEU A 217 25.67 -12.14 -4.21
CA LEU A 217 26.12 -12.99 -5.32
C LEU A 217 27.65 -13.01 -5.45
N LEU A 218 28.31 -11.86 -5.31
CA LEU A 218 29.77 -11.78 -5.33
C LEU A 218 30.39 -12.52 -4.13
N ARG A 219 29.83 -12.36 -2.93
CA ARG A 219 30.26 -13.07 -1.72
C ARG A 219 30.11 -14.58 -1.89
N TRP A 220 28.96 -15.04 -2.42
CA TRP A 220 28.74 -16.45 -2.72
C TRP A 220 29.75 -17.02 -3.72
N ARG A 221 30.08 -16.27 -4.78
CA ARG A 221 31.09 -16.71 -5.76
C ARG A 221 32.47 -16.86 -5.12
N LYS A 222 32.87 -15.93 -4.25
CA LYS A 222 34.13 -16.01 -3.50
C LYS A 222 34.15 -17.23 -2.57
N PHE A 223 33.07 -17.44 -1.81
CA PHE A 223 32.90 -18.60 -0.94
C PHE A 223 32.99 -19.93 -1.72
N ALA A 224 32.30 -20.04 -2.85
CA ALA A 224 32.36 -21.23 -3.70
C ALA A 224 33.75 -21.46 -4.31
N GLN A 225 34.46 -20.40 -4.68
CA GLN A 225 35.85 -20.49 -5.15
C GLN A 225 36.79 -20.96 -4.03
N GLU A 226 36.58 -20.51 -2.81
CA GLU A 226 37.37 -20.91 -1.65
C GLU A 226 37.18 -22.40 -1.33
N LEU A 227 35.95 -22.91 -1.32
CA LEU A 227 35.68 -24.35 -1.18
C LEU A 227 36.39 -25.17 -2.28
N ARG A 228 36.34 -24.70 -3.53
CA ARG A 228 37.05 -25.34 -4.64
C ARG A 228 38.57 -25.32 -4.45
N LYS A 229 39.11 -24.23 -3.92
CA LYS A 229 40.55 -24.08 -3.61
C LYS A 229 40.98 -25.10 -2.56
N HIS A 230 40.18 -25.28 -1.50
CA HIS A 230 40.44 -26.32 -0.49
C HIS A 230 40.44 -27.72 -1.10
N ASN A 231 39.42 -28.05 -1.90
CA ASN A 231 39.37 -29.33 -2.62
C ASN A 231 40.61 -29.55 -3.49
N ASN A 232 40.98 -28.59 -4.34
CA ASN A 232 42.11 -28.71 -5.24
C ASN A 232 43.45 -28.82 -4.50
N LYS A 233 43.60 -28.10 -3.38
CA LYS A 233 44.78 -28.21 -2.52
C LYS A 233 44.89 -29.62 -1.93
N THR A 234 43.79 -30.16 -1.43
CA THR A 234 43.82 -31.51 -0.84
C THR A 234 44.07 -32.58 -1.89
N THR A 235 43.44 -32.51 -3.06
CA THR A 235 43.72 -33.47 -4.14
C THR A 235 45.19 -33.46 -4.53
N LEU A 236 45.78 -32.27 -4.68
CA LEU A 236 47.20 -32.12 -4.99
C LEU A 236 48.10 -32.67 -3.87
N LEU A 237 47.76 -32.46 -2.59
CA LEU A 237 48.51 -33.03 -1.47
C LEU A 237 48.41 -34.56 -1.42
N LEU A 238 47.24 -35.13 -1.73
CA LEU A 238 47.03 -36.57 -1.82
C LEU A 238 47.83 -37.16 -2.99
N ASP A 239 47.83 -36.49 -4.15
CA ASP A 239 48.62 -36.89 -5.32
C ASP A 239 50.12 -36.93 -4.97
N TYR A 240 50.65 -35.87 -4.33
CA TYR A 240 52.05 -35.87 -3.87
C TYR A 240 52.33 -36.96 -2.85
N LYS A 241 51.43 -37.19 -1.88
CA LYS A 241 51.56 -38.27 -0.91
C LYS A 241 51.61 -39.63 -1.59
N ASN A 242 50.80 -39.85 -2.63
CA ASN A 242 50.78 -41.09 -3.40
C ASN A 242 52.06 -41.27 -4.22
N ILE A 243 52.53 -40.22 -4.89
CA ILE A 243 53.82 -40.21 -5.61
C ILE A 243 54.98 -40.53 -4.66
N LEU A 244 55.05 -39.86 -3.50
CA LEU A 244 56.10 -40.11 -2.50
C LEU A 244 56.04 -41.52 -1.92
N LYS A 245 54.84 -42.08 -1.71
CA LYS A 245 54.71 -43.49 -1.30
C LYS A 245 55.24 -44.45 -2.38
N ASN A 246 54.95 -44.16 -3.65
CA ASN A 246 55.38 -44.99 -4.78
C ASN A 246 56.88 -44.86 -5.09
N HIS A 247 57.49 -43.71 -4.79
CA HIS A 247 58.90 -43.39 -5.05
C HIS A 247 59.77 -43.30 -3.78
N SER A 248 59.25 -43.72 -2.63
CA SER A 248 59.97 -43.76 -1.36
C SER A 248 61.23 -44.62 -1.51
N PRO A 249 62.44 -44.15 -1.16
CA PRO A 249 63.65 -44.96 -1.15
C PRO A 249 63.64 -46.08 -0.08
N TYR A 250 62.62 -46.08 0.80
CA TYR A 250 62.33 -47.14 1.76
C TYR A 250 61.22 -48.10 1.28
N ALA A 251 60.63 -47.86 0.11
CA ALA A 251 59.92 -48.93 -0.59
C ALA A 251 60.99 -49.94 -0.98
N LEU A 252 61.17 -50.96 -0.15
CA LEU A 252 62.01 -52.12 -0.46
C LEU A 252 61.66 -52.51 -1.91
N PRO A 253 62.66 -52.63 -2.82
CA PRO A 253 62.37 -53.14 -4.15
C PRO A 253 61.57 -54.41 -3.96
N THR A 254 60.39 -54.48 -4.58
CA THR A 254 59.48 -55.61 -4.48
C THR A 254 60.25 -56.84 -4.99
N ALA A 255 60.81 -57.59 -4.05
CA ALA A 255 61.81 -58.65 -4.20
C ALA A 255 63.18 -58.21 -4.76
N TRP A 256 64.25 -58.63 -4.06
CA TRP A 256 65.55 -58.86 -4.70
C TRP A 256 65.32 -59.89 -5.81
N SER A 257 65.42 -59.44 -7.06
CA SER A 257 65.36 -60.31 -8.22
C SER A 257 66.72 -61.00 -8.36
N PRO A 258 66.80 -62.34 -8.37
CA PRO A 258 68.05 -63.07 -8.63
C PRO A 258 68.54 -62.96 -10.09
N ALA A 259 67.91 -62.11 -10.91
CA ALA A 259 68.27 -61.93 -12.30
C ALA A 259 69.61 -61.20 -12.44
N SER A 260 70.52 -61.81 -13.20
CA SER A 260 71.78 -61.18 -13.61
C SER A 260 71.50 -59.93 -14.44
N ASP A 261 72.34 -58.89 -14.31
CA ASP A 261 72.21 -57.62 -15.05
C ASP A 261 71.97 -57.81 -16.56
N ARG A 262 72.55 -58.87 -17.15
CA ARG A 262 72.33 -59.23 -18.55
C ARG A 262 70.87 -59.57 -18.87
N GLN A 263 70.19 -60.30 -17.99
CA GLN A 263 68.77 -60.66 -18.14
C GLN A 263 67.87 -59.45 -17.95
N VAL A 264 68.25 -58.51 -17.08
CA VAL A 264 67.52 -57.25 -16.88
C VAL A 264 67.56 -56.40 -18.15
N VAL A 265 68.75 -56.22 -18.72
CA VAL A 265 68.93 -55.48 -19.99
C VAL A 265 68.15 -56.15 -21.13
N GLN A 266 68.19 -57.48 -21.21
CA GLN A 266 67.49 -58.23 -22.25
C GLN A 266 65.96 -58.10 -22.12
N ASN A 267 65.41 -58.12 -20.90
CA ASN A 267 63.99 -57.89 -20.64
C ASN A 267 63.56 -56.45 -20.98
N ILE A 268 64.40 -55.46 -20.67
CA ILE A 268 64.15 -54.07 -21.06
C ILE A 268 64.16 -53.94 -22.59
N MET A 269 65.16 -54.50 -23.26
CA MET A 269 65.24 -54.50 -24.72
C MET A 269 64.02 -55.16 -25.36
N LEU A 270 63.55 -56.31 -24.84
CA LEU A 270 62.34 -56.97 -25.32
C LEU A 270 61.08 -56.15 -25.08
N LYS A 271 60.96 -55.51 -23.92
CA LYS A 271 59.80 -54.65 -23.56
C LYS A 271 59.66 -53.46 -24.51
N TYR A 272 60.78 -52.91 -24.98
CA TYR A 272 60.79 -51.74 -25.88
C TYR A 272 60.97 -52.09 -27.36
N LYS A 273 61.23 -53.35 -27.71
CA LYS A 273 61.46 -53.82 -29.09
C LYS A 273 60.33 -53.46 -30.06
N ASN A 274 59.09 -53.39 -29.57
CA ASN A 274 57.90 -53.14 -30.39
C ASN A 274 57.25 -51.77 -30.10
N ARG A 275 57.91 -50.91 -29.32
CA ARG A 275 57.41 -49.56 -29.00
C ARG A 275 57.94 -48.48 -29.95
N TYR A 276 58.79 -48.87 -30.90
CA TYR A 276 59.28 -48.06 -32.01
C TYR A 276 59.25 -48.92 -33.28
#